data_AF-A0AAW0PYG1-F1
#
_entry.id   AF-A0AAW0PYG1-F1
#
_cell.length_a   1.000
_cell.length_b   1.000
_cell.length_c   1.000
_cell.angle_alpha   90.00
_cell.angle_beta   90.00
_cell.angle_gamma   90.00
#
_symmetry.space_group_name_H-M   'P 1'
#
loop_
_entity.id
_entity.type
_entity.pdbx_description
1 polymer ?
#
loop_
_entity_poly.entity_id
_entity_poly.type
_entity_poly.pdbx_seq_one_letter_code
_entity_poly.pdbx_strand_id
1 'polypeptide(L)'
;MYCLCVCAVFHPVECSYCRSESMMGFRYRCQQCHGYQLCQSCFWRGHANGPHSNQHQMKEHSSWKSPAKKLSHAISKSLGCVPIGEPPHPVFPEQAERPQELTHTV
;
A
#
# COMPACT_ATOMS: atom_id res chain seq x y z
N MET A 1 20.26 4.34 11.23
CA MET A 1 19.15 3.48 11.70
C MET A 1 17.93 4.31 12.07
N TYR A 2 17.36 5.09 11.14
CA TYR A 2 16.08 5.77 11.37
C TYR A 2 15.30 5.72 10.06
N CYS A 3 14.48 4.68 9.88
CA CYS A 3 13.47 4.71 8.83
C CYS A 3 12.28 5.50 9.38
N LEU A 4 12.36 6.82 9.25
CA LEU A 4 11.32 7.77 9.65
C LEU A 4 10.31 7.91 8.50
N CYS A 5 9.03 7.85 8.87
CA CYS A 5 7.84 8.06 8.04
C CYS A 5 7.49 6.91 7.08
N VAL A 6 6.92 5.83 7.63
CA VAL A 6 5.85 5.13 6.91
C VAL A 6 4.76 6.16 6.74
N CYS A 7 4.55 6.69 5.53
CA CYS A 7 3.45 7.59 5.24
C CYS A 7 2.17 6.96 5.80
N ALA A 8 1.66 7.54 6.89
CA ALA A 8 0.56 6.95 7.63
C ALA A 8 -0.67 7.01 6.73
N VAL A 9 -1.03 5.86 6.16
CA VAL A 9 -2.19 5.74 5.30
C VAL A 9 -3.41 5.98 6.19
N PHE A 10 -4.12 7.05 5.89
CA PHE A 10 -5.34 7.42 6.57
C PHE A 10 -6.50 6.57 6.03
N HIS A 11 -7.12 5.83 6.94
CA HIS A 11 -8.38 5.13 6.67
C HIS A 11 -9.51 5.84 7.44
N PRO A 12 -10.50 6.45 6.76
CA PRO A 12 -11.66 7.09 7.38
C PRO A 12 -12.67 6.03 7.83
N VAL A 13 -12.22 5.09 8.65
CA VAL A 13 -13.06 4.02 9.17
C VAL A 13 -12.72 3.79 10.63
N GLU A 14 -13.74 3.57 11.44
CA GLU A 14 -13.60 3.37 12.87
C GLU A 14 -13.04 1.96 13.20
N CYS A 15 -12.22 1.88 14.25
CA CYS A 15 -11.83 0.59 14.84
C CYS A 15 -12.97 0.01 15.69
N SER A 16 -13.40 -1.22 15.43
CA SER A 16 -14.50 -1.89 16.14
C SER A 16 -14.21 -2.15 17.64
N TYR A 17 -12.95 -2.08 18.06
CA TYR A 17 -12.55 -2.27 19.46
C TYR A 17 -12.34 -0.95 20.20
N CYS A 18 -11.34 -0.16 19.80
CA CYS A 18 -10.99 1.08 20.52
C CYS A 18 -11.80 2.31 20.10
N ARG A 19 -12.66 2.20 19.07
CA ARG A 19 -13.50 3.29 18.54
C ARG A 19 -12.73 4.53 18.08
N SER A 20 -11.45 4.39 17.73
CA SER A 20 -10.70 5.47 17.09
C SER A 20 -11.31 5.78 15.72
N GLU A 21 -11.76 7.02 15.52
CA GLU A 21 -12.48 7.48 14.32
C GLU A 21 -11.63 7.43 13.05
N SER A 22 -10.31 7.43 13.21
CA SER A 22 -9.34 7.25 12.13
C SER A 22 -8.32 6.19 12.48
N MET A 23 -7.99 5.35 11.50
CA MET A 23 -6.93 4.36 11.62
C MET A 23 -5.76 4.82 10.77
N MET A 24 -4.60 4.96 11.42
CA MET A 24 -3.32 5.22 10.77
C MET A 24 -2.58 3.90 10.58
N GLY A 25 -1.97 3.70 9.41
CA GLY A 25 -1.19 2.49 9.10
C GLY A 25 -2.08 1.36 8.58
N PHE A 26 -1.85 0.12 9.02
CA PHE A 26 -2.58 -1.04 8.50
C PHE A 26 -3.99 -1.17 9.10
N ARG A 27 -4.96 -1.49 8.24
CA ARG A 27 -6.32 -1.88 8.64
C ARG A 27 -6.50 -3.37 8.49
N TYR A 28 -6.96 -4.04 9.55
CA TYR A 28 -7.23 -5.48 9.55
C TYR A 28 -8.74 -5.72 9.55
N ARG A 29 -9.27 -6.30 8.47
CA ARG A 29 -10.69 -6.65 8.35
C ARG A 29 -10.89 -8.14 8.62
N CYS A 30 -11.86 -8.49 9.44
CA CYS A 30 -12.25 -9.88 9.64
C CYS A 30 -12.93 -10.44 8.39
N GLN A 31 -12.59 -11.66 8.01
CA GLN A 31 -13.19 -12.33 6.84
C GLN A 31 -14.50 -13.03 7.17
N GLN A 32 -14.76 -13.35 8.45
CA GLN A 32 -16.00 -13.99 8.90
C GLN A 32 -17.02 -13.00 9.48
N CYS A 33 -16.56 -11.97 10.20
CA CYS A 33 -17.47 -10.99 10.82
C CYS A 33 -17.86 -9.88 9.85
N HIS A 34 -19.16 -9.56 9.81
CA HIS A 34 -19.65 -8.45 8.98
C HIS A 34 -19.22 -7.09 9.57
N GLY A 35 -18.52 -6.29 8.77
CA GLY A 35 -18.09 -4.93 9.17
C GLY A 35 -17.04 -4.86 10.28
N TYR A 36 -16.50 -6.00 10.76
CA TYR A 36 -15.55 -5.99 11.86
C TYR A 36 -14.13 -5.70 11.39
N GLN A 37 -13.49 -4.75 12.05
CA GLN A 37 -12.19 -4.23 11.65
C GLN A 37 -11.41 -3.69 12.85
N LEU A 38 -10.12 -3.98 12.87
CA LEU A 38 -9.21 -3.59 13.94
C LEU A 38 -8.08 -2.73 13.38
N CYS A 39 -7.65 -1.76 14.17
CA CYS A 39 -6.43 -1.04 13.89
C CYS A 39 -5.23 -1.94 14.20
N GLN A 40 -4.09 -1.60 13.64
CA GLN A 40 -2.86 -2.35 13.80
C GLN A 40 -2.53 -2.67 15.27
N SER A 41 -2.67 -1.71 16.17
CA SER A 41 -2.44 -1.93 17.60
C SER A 41 -3.45 -2.88 18.24
N CYS A 42 -4.72 -2.82 17.87
CA CYS A 42 -5.74 -3.72 18.41
C CYS A 42 -5.58 -5.14 17.88
N PHE A 43 -5.21 -5.28 16.61
CA PHE A 43 -4.92 -6.58 16.00
C PHE A 43 -3.72 -7.26 16.69
N TRP A 44 -2.59 -6.55 16.83
CA TRP A 44 -1.40 -7.11 17.48
C TRP A 44 -1.57 -7.43 18.95
N ARG A 45 -2.44 -6.70 19.66
CA ARG A 45 -2.78 -7.01 21.05
C ARG A 45 -3.79 -8.16 21.20
N GLY A 46 -4.35 -8.67 20.09
CA GLY A 46 -5.33 -9.75 20.10
C GLY A 46 -6.66 -9.33 20.72
N HIS A 47 -7.12 -8.11 20.47
CA HIS A 47 -8.40 -7.64 21.00
C HIS A 47 -9.59 -8.22 20.23
N ALA A 48 -10.53 -8.81 20.97
CA ALA A 48 -11.77 -9.35 20.44
C ALA A 48 -12.97 -8.88 21.27
N ASN A 49 -14.08 -8.55 20.61
CA ASN A 49 -15.34 -8.23 21.26
C ASN A 49 -16.55 -8.74 20.45
N GLY A 50 -17.70 -8.84 21.11
CA GLY A 50 -18.95 -9.27 20.48
C GLY A 50 -18.81 -10.62 19.75
N PRO A 51 -19.23 -10.72 18.48
CA PRO A 51 -19.18 -11.97 17.71
C PRO A 51 -17.79 -12.30 17.13
N HIS A 52 -16.79 -11.46 17.36
CA HIS A 52 -15.44 -11.69 16.84
C HIS A 52 -14.61 -12.54 17.81
N SER A 53 -13.86 -13.50 17.25
CA SER A 53 -12.85 -14.30 17.97
C SER A 53 -11.50 -14.11 17.28
N ASN A 54 -10.40 -14.17 18.04
CA ASN A 54 -9.04 -14.12 17.47
C ASN A 54 -8.70 -15.34 16.59
N GLN A 55 -9.53 -16.38 16.61
CA GLN A 55 -9.42 -17.52 15.68
C GLN A 55 -9.91 -17.15 14.26
N HIS A 56 -10.61 -16.04 14.11
CA HIS A 56 -11.10 -15.58 12.82
C HIS A 56 -9.96 -15.07 11.93
N GLN A 57 -10.02 -15.40 10.64
CA GLN A 57 -8.99 -14.96 9.72
C GLN A 57 -9.14 -13.47 9.43
N MET A 58 -8.05 -12.72 9.60
CA MET A 58 -7.99 -11.28 9.34
C MET A 58 -7.26 -11.02 8.02
N LYS A 59 -7.73 -10.04 7.25
CA LYS A 59 -7.11 -9.55 6.02
C LYS A 59 -6.57 -8.15 6.22
N GLU A 60 -5.29 -7.97 5.88
CA GLU A 60 -4.63 -6.67 5.92
C GLU A 60 -4.98 -5.80 4.70
N HIS A 61 -5.13 -4.51 4.95
CA HIS A 61 -5.27 -3.46 3.94
C HIS A 61 -4.26 -2.35 4.23
N SER A 62 -3.29 -2.19 3.33
CA SER A 62 -2.21 -1.20 3.41
C SER A 62 -2.46 0.08 2.61
N SER A 63 -3.58 0.16 1.88
CA SER A 63 -3.93 1.31 1.04
C SER A 63 -5.40 1.69 1.17
N TRP A 64 -5.68 3.00 1.20
CA TRP A 64 -7.05 3.50 1.07
C TRP A 64 -7.39 3.70 -0.40
N LYS A 65 -8.35 2.92 -0.89
CA LYS A 65 -8.96 3.17 -2.21
C LYS A 65 -10.24 3.96 -1.99
N SER A 66 -10.25 5.23 -2.41
CA SER A 66 -11.48 6.02 -2.42
C SER A 66 -12.56 5.30 -3.25
N PRO A 67 -13.78 5.11 -2.72
CA PRO A 67 -14.90 4.53 -3.46
C PRO A 67 -15.25 5.29 -4.76
N ALA A 68 -14.78 6.54 -4.89
CA ALA A 68 -15.11 7.44 -5.99
C ALA A 68 -14.50 7.06 -7.36
N LYS A 69 -13.61 6.07 -7.46
CA LYS A 69 -12.97 5.70 -8.74
C LYS A 69 -13.85 4.91 -9.73
N LYS A 70 -15.18 4.85 -9.54
CA LYS A 70 -16.07 4.14 -10.49
C LYS A 70 -16.35 4.89 -11.80
N LEU A 71 -15.78 6.07 -12.05
CA LEU A 71 -16.00 6.82 -13.29
C LEU A 71 -14.92 6.64 -14.38
N SER A 72 -13.75 6.06 -14.10
CA SER A 72 -12.63 6.09 -15.05
C SER A 72 -12.60 4.95 -16.08
N HIS A 73 -13.29 3.83 -15.85
CA HIS A 73 -13.19 2.66 -16.75
C HIS A 73 -13.99 2.83 -18.06
N ALA A 74 -14.88 3.82 -18.14
CA ALA A 74 -15.69 4.10 -19.33
C ALA A 74 -15.04 5.10 -20.30
N ILE A 75 -14.11 5.94 -19.85
CA ILE A 75 -13.52 7.02 -20.66
C ILE A 75 -12.24 6.57 -21.39
N SER A 76 -11.53 5.57 -20.84
CA SER A 76 -10.29 5.04 -21.45
C SER A 76 -10.50 4.24 -22.74
N LYS A 77 -11.75 3.99 -23.17
CA LYS A 77 -12.06 3.24 -24.40
C LYS A 77 -12.53 4.08 -25.59
N SER A 78 -12.71 5.39 -25.43
CA SER A 78 -13.32 6.24 -26.47
C SER A 78 -12.50 7.45 -26.94
N LEU A 79 -11.31 7.69 -26.40
CA LEU A 79 -10.40 8.72 -26.92
C LEU A 79 -9.07 8.08 -27.32
N GLY A 80 -9.05 7.48 -28.51
CA GLY A 80 -7.82 7.12 -29.19
C GLY A 80 -7.15 8.38 -29.73
N CYS A 81 -6.17 8.91 -29.02
CA CYS A 81 -5.23 9.90 -29.58
C CYS A 81 -4.02 9.15 -30.12
N VAL A 82 -3.87 9.11 -31.44
CA VAL A 82 -2.65 8.67 -32.12
C VAL A 82 -1.61 9.79 -31.95
N PRO A 83 -0.43 9.56 -31.34
CA PRO A 83 0.70 10.44 -31.55
C PRO A 83 1.32 10.08 -32.90
N ILE A 84 1.25 11.04 -33.83
CA ILE A 84 2.00 11.02 -35.07
C ILE A 84 3.46 11.37 -34.74
N GLY A 85 4.37 10.41 -34.98
CA GLY A 85 5.80 10.64 -35.25
C GLY A 85 6.73 10.84 -34.05
N GLU A 86 7.63 9.87 -33.80
CA GLU A 86 9.10 9.98 -34.00
C GLU A 86 9.89 8.80 -33.37
N PRO A 87 11.13 8.50 -33.83
CA PRO A 87 11.64 7.14 -34.07
C PRO A 87 12.50 6.58 -32.88
N PRO A 88 13.13 5.38 -32.99
CA PRO A 88 13.40 4.50 -31.84
C PRO A 88 14.52 5.02 -30.93
N HIS A 89 14.30 4.85 -29.62
CA HIS A 89 15.29 5.15 -28.59
C HIS A 89 16.61 4.39 -28.84
N PRO A 90 17.78 5.05 -28.69
CA PRO A 90 19.07 4.38 -28.74
C PRO A 90 19.18 3.33 -27.63
N VAL A 91 19.59 2.12 -28.01
CA VAL A 91 19.97 1.05 -27.07
C VAL A 91 21.26 1.48 -26.36
N PHE A 92 21.22 1.59 -25.04
CA PHE A 92 22.40 1.88 -24.24
C PHE A 92 23.24 0.59 -24.07
N PRO A 93 24.54 0.58 -24.37
CA PRO A 93 25.40 -0.57 -24.13
C PRO A 93 25.59 -0.82 -22.62
N GLU A 94 25.41 -2.08 -22.20
CA GLU A 94 25.87 -2.58 -20.91
C GLU A 94 27.41 -2.55 -20.90
N GLN A 95 28.00 -1.48 -20.33
CA GLN A 95 29.41 -1.49 -19.97
C GLN A 95 29.55 -1.36 -18.46
N ALA A 96 30.02 -2.47 -17.88
CA ALA A 96 30.52 -2.56 -16.53
C ALA A 96 31.67 -1.57 -16.33
N GLU A 97 31.44 -0.52 -15.55
CA GLU A 97 32.52 0.32 -15.04
C GLU A 97 32.93 -0.19 -13.65
N ARG A 98 34.06 -0.91 -13.62
CA ARG A 98 34.79 -1.23 -12.39
C ARG A 98 35.41 0.07 -11.85
N PRO A 99 35.25 0.41 -10.57
CA PRO A 99 36.05 1.47 -9.98
C PRO A 99 37.52 1.07 -9.87
N GLN A 100 38.39 1.81 -10.57
CA GLN A 100 39.84 1.89 -10.37
C GLN A 100 40.11 2.96 -9.28
N GLU A 101 41.13 2.97 -8.43
CA GLU A 101 42.29 2.16 -8.04
C GLU A 101 42.76 2.84 -6.73
N LEU A 102 43.36 2.13 -5.77
CA LEU A 102 44.27 2.82 -4.84
C LEU A 102 45.50 1.95 -4.59
N THR A 103 46.59 2.41 -5.18
CA THR A 103 47.95 1.97 -4.93
C THR A 103 48.34 2.33 -3.50
N HIS A 104 48.90 1.37 -2.76
CA HIS A 104 49.84 1.66 -1.68
C HIS A 104 50.88 0.56 -1.61
N THR A 105 52.08 1.00 -1.93
CA THR A 105 53.40 0.41 -1.82
C THR A 105 53.72 -0.11 -0.42
N VAL A 106 54.36 -1.28 -0.34
CA VAL A 106 55.60 -1.48 0.41
C VAL A 106 56.46 -2.53 -0.29
#